data_AF-A0A934D8U8-F1
#
_entry.id   AF-A0A934D8U8-F1
#
_cell.length_a   1.000
_cell.length_b   1.000
_cell.length_c   1.000
_cell.angle_alpha   90.00
_cell.angle_beta   90.00
_cell.angle_gamma   90.00
#
_symmetry.space_group_name_H-M   'P 1'
#
loop_
_entity.id
_entity.type
_entity.pdbx_description
1 polymer ?
#
loop_
_entity_poly.entity_id
_entity_poly.type
_entity_poly.pdbx_seq_one_letter_code
_entity_poly.pdbx_strand_id
1 'polypeptide(L)'
;MKTYDLNTLDPKARRALCQRGALADATTDERVSNICWDVKREGDIAVRRYTEQFDGMVLSDVRVPSRLLEEARRSLAPELLDAITMAAWNIQKFHSAQSRQREYVET
;
A
#
# COMPACT_ATOMS: atom_id res chain seq x y z
N MET A 1 23.05 -9.51 -17.04
CA MET A 1 22.86 -9.72 -15.58
C MET A 1 24.23 -9.95 -14.97
N LYS A 2 24.58 -9.31 -13.84
CA LYS A 2 25.85 -9.57 -13.15
C LYS A 2 25.70 -10.78 -12.23
N THR A 3 26.68 -11.67 -12.23
CA THR A 3 26.75 -12.85 -11.37
C THR A 3 27.87 -12.65 -10.35
N TYR A 4 27.63 -13.04 -9.09
CA TYR A 4 28.60 -12.93 -8.01
C TYR A 4 28.72 -14.29 -7.30
N ASP A 5 29.93 -14.71 -6.94
CA ASP A 5 30.16 -15.82 -6.02
C ASP A 5 30.38 -15.26 -4.61
N LEU A 6 29.45 -15.56 -3.69
CA LEU A 6 29.49 -15.06 -2.32
C LEU A 6 30.71 -15.56 -1.53
N ASN A 7 31.31 -16.68 -1.93
CA ASN A 7 32.48 -17.26 -1.25
C ASN A 7 33.78 -16.54 -1.62
N THR A 8 33.83 -15.89 -2.78
CA THR A 8 35.03 -15.19 -3.26
C THR A 8 35.06 -13.71 -2.89
N LEU A 9 33.96 -13.18 -2.35
CA LEU A 9 33.85 -11.77 -1.99
C LEU A 9 34.37 -11.53 -0.57
N ASP A 10 35.10 -10.43 -0.42
CA ASP A 10 35.47 -9.95 0.91
C ASP A 10 34.21 -9.50 1.71
N PRO A 11 34.30 -9.42 3.05
CA PRO A 11 33.18 -9.04 3.89
C PRO A 11 32.55 -7.67 3.56
N LYS A 12 33.32 -6.71 3.06
CA LYS A 12 32.84 -5.37 2.68
C LYS A 12 32.03 -5.44 1.39
N ALA A 13 32.51 -6.18 0.40
CA ALA A 13 31.80 -6.41 -0.87
C ALA A 13 30.49 -7.19 -0.65
N ARG A 14 30.51 -8.21 0.22
CA ARG A 14 29.29 -8.93 0.62
C ARG A 14 28.27 -8.01 1.29
N ARG A 15 28.73 -7.16 2.21
CA ARG A 15 27.85 -6.19 2.88
C ARG A 15 27.24 -5.20 1.89
N ALA A 16 28.03 -4.72 0.93
CA ALA A 16 27.56 -3.80 -0.11
C ALA A 16 26.49 -4.45 -1.02
N LEU A 17 26.61 -5.73 -1.38
CA LEU A 17 25.56 -6.44 -2.14
C LEU A 17 24.25 -6.60 -1.35
N CYS A 18 24.35 -6.72 -0.03
CA CYS A 18 23.19 -6.82 0.86
C CYS A 18 22.60 -5.45 1.24
N GLN A 19 23.22 -4.34 0.81
CA GLN A 19 22.63 -3.01 1.02
C GLN A 19 21.44 -2.84 0.09
N ARG A 20 20.30 -2.51 0.69
CA ARG A 20 19.15 -2.01 -0.08
C ARG A 20 19.46 -0.57 -0.49
N GLY A 21 19.07 -0.17 -1.69
CA GLY A 21 19.13 1.23 -2.10
C GLY A 21 18.32 2.06 -1.12
N ALA A 22 19.00 2.82 -0.26
CA ALA A 22 18.35 3.73 0.66
C ALA A 22 18.15 5.07 -0.08
N LEU A 23 16.91 5.35 -0.47
CA LEU A 23 16.49 6.65 -0.97
C LEU A 23 15.88 7.42 0.20
N ALA A 24 16.72 7.86 1.14
CA ALA A 24 16.32 8.85 2.13
C ALA A 24 16.64 10.22 1.53
N ASP A 25 15.60 10.94 1.12
CA ASP A 25 15.71 12.27 0.54
C ASP A 25 14.97 13.25 1.44
N ALA A 26 15.73 14.12 2.12
CA ALA A 26 15.20 15.11 3.06
C ALA A 26 14.15 16.04 2.42
N THR A 27 14.21 16.24 1.09
CA THR A 27 13.22 17.05 0.38
C THR A 27 11.87 16.33 0.26
N THR A 28 11.88 15.00 0.22
CA THR A 28 10.66 14.19 0.22
C THR A 28 9.99 14.23 1.60
N ASP A 29 10.77 14.15 2.67
CA ASP A 29 10.26 14.20 4.04
C ASP A 29 9.55 15.54 4.35
N GLU A 30 10.13 16.65 3.93
CA GLU A 30 9.54 17.98 4.10
C GLU A 30 8.22 18.11 3.31
N ARG A 31 8.19 17.65 2.05
CA ARG A 31 6.98 17.67 1.22
C ARG A 31 5.85 16.85 1.82
N VAL A 32 6.15 15.64 2.28
CA VAL A 32 5.16 14.77 2.95
C VAL A 32 4.65 15.42 4.23
N SER A 33 5.55 16.01 5.03
CA SER A 33 5.18 16.70 6.27
C SER A 33 4.21 17.86 6.03
N ASN A 34 4.45 18.64 4.98
CA ASN A 34 3.57 19.74 4.59
C ASN A 34 2.19 19.25 4.12
N ILE A 35 2.13 18.20 3.31
CA ILE A 35 0.85 17.59 2.88
C ILE A 35 0.06 17.10 4.11
N CYS A 36 0.70 16.39 5.03
CA CYS A 36 0.07 15.91 6.26
C CYS A 36 -0.46 17.07 7.12
N TRP A 37 0.29 18.17 7.23
CA TRP A 37 -0.14 19.36 7.95
C TRP A 37 -1.36 20.02 7.32
N ASP A 38 -1.38 20.15 6.00
CA ASP A 38 -2.52 20.69 5.27
C ASP A 38 -3.77 19.81 5.45
N VAL A 39 -3.66 18.48 5.30
CA VAL A 39 -4.79 17.58 5.52
C VAL A 39 -5.29 17.65 6.97
N LYS A 40 -4.38 17.76 7.94
CA LYS A 40 -4.77 17.92 9.36
C LYS A 40 -5.55 19.21 9.62
N ARG A 41 -5.18 20.32 8.95
CA ARG A 41 -5.80 21.64 9.15
C ARG A 41 -7.08 21.83 8.33
N GLU A 42 -7.09 21.32 7.10
CA GLU A 42 -8.09 21.64 6.08
C GLU A 42 -8.97 20.45 5.69
N GLY A 43 -8.62 19.23 6.14
CA GLY A 43 -9.39 18.02 5.85
C GLY A 43 -9.55 17.77 4.35
N ASP A 44 -10.78 17.47 3.93
CA ASP A 44 -11.12 17.11 2.55
C ASP A 44 -10.84 18.23 1.54
N ILE A 45 -10.76 19.49 1.97
CA ILE A 45 -10.39 20.61 1.09
C ILE A 45 -8.96 20.41 0.57
N ALA A 46 -8.03 20.07 1.48
CA ALA A 46 -6.66 19.76 1.09
C ALA A 46 -6.59 18.49 0.25
N VAL A 47 -7.36 17.45 0.59
CA VAL A 47 -7.42 16.20 -0.20
C VAL A 47 -7.85 16.50 -1.64
N ARG A 48 -8.95 17.23 -1.85
CA ARG A 48 -9.44 17.60 -3.19
C ARG A 48 -8.41 18.43 -3.97
N ARG A 49 -7.77 19.40 -3.30
CA ARG A 49 -6.71 20.23 -3.89
C ARG A 49 -5.53 19.36 -4.35
N TYR A 50 -5.09 18.40 -3.53
CA TYR A 50 -4.00 17.51 -3.90
C TYR A 50 -4.39 16.49 -4.98
N THR A 51 -5.63 16.00 -4.99
CA THR A 51 -6.14 15.18 -6.10
C THR A 51 -6.15 15.95 -7.42
N GLU A 52 -6.60 17.21 -7.42
CA GLU A 52 -6.54 18.04 -8.63
C GLU A 52 -5.09 18.27 -9.08
N GLN A 53 -4.19 18.55 -8.14
CA GLN A 53 -2.78 18.82 -8.43
C GLN A 53 -2.03 17.60 -8.99
N PHE A 54 -2.23 16.41 -8.41
CA PHE A 54 -1.45 15.22 -8.74
C PHE A 54 -2.14 14.32 -9.78
N ASP A 55 -3.47 14.20 -9.69
CA ASP A 55 -4.25 13.30 -10.53
C ASP A 55 -4.99 14.05 -11.66
N GLY A 56 -5.00 15.38 -11.64
CA GLY A 56 -5.65 16.21 -12.65
C GLY A 56 -7.18 16.17 -12.61
N MET A 57 -7.77 15.75 -11.48
CA MET A 57 -9.21 15.54 -11.35
C MET A 57 -9.81 16.38 -10.21
N VAL A 58 -10.92 17.06 -10.51
CA VAL A 58 -11.73 17.74 -9.49
C VAL A 58 -12.74 16.76 -8.91
N LEU A 59 -12.60 16.46 -7.62
CA LEU A 59 -13.53 15.58 -6.89
C LEU A 59 -14.73 16.34 -6.33
N SER A 60 -15.93 15.85 -6.61
CA SER A 60 -17.18 16.30 -5.98
C SER A 60 -17.39 15.68 -4.59
N ASP A 61 -16.92 14.44 -4.39
CA ASP A 61 -16.92 13.71 -3.13
C ASP A 61 -15.67 12.82 -3.07
N VAL A 62 -15.13 12.63 -1.87
CA VAL A 62 -14.01 11.71 -1.62
C VAL A 62 -14.51 10.27 -1.57
N ARG A 63 -15.77 10.06 -1.16
CA ARG A 63 -16.36 8.73 -1.06
C ARG A 63 -16.89 8.26 -2.42
N VAL A 64 -16.48 7.07 -2.83
CA VAL A 64 -17.05 6.40 -4.01
C VAL A 64 -18.53 6.05 -3.74
N PRO A 65 -19.47 6.51 -4.59
CA PRO A 65 -20.88 6.16 -4.47
C PRO A 65 -21.12 4.64 -4.61
N SER A 66 -22.01 4.08 -3.79
CA SER A 66 -22.34 2.64 -3.83
C SER A 66 -22.80 2.16 -5.20
N ARG A 67 -23.55 2.99 -5.94
CA ARG A 67 -23.98 2.67 -7.31
C ARG A 67 -22.80 2.37 -8.24
N LEU A 68 -21.72 3.16 -8.16
CA LEU A 68 -20.55 3.00 -9.02
C LEU A 68 -19.78 1.73 -8.65
N LEU A 69 -19.78 1.34 -7.38
CA LEU A 69 -19.20 0.07 -6.94
C LEU A 69 -19.97 -1.13 -7.51
N GLU A 70 -21.30 -1.08 -7.49
CA GLU A 70 -22.13 -2.15 -8.07
C GLU A 70 -22.00 -2.22 -9.59
N GLU A 71 -21.94 -1.07 -10.27
CA GLU A 71 -21.70 -0.99 -11.71
C GLU A 71 -20.32 -1.56 -12.08
N ALA A 72 -19.27 -1.16 -11.35
CA ALA A 72 -17.92 -1.67 -11.55
C ALA A 72 -17.84 -3.18 -11.30
N ARG A 73 -18.58 -3.71 -10.31
CA ARG A 73 -18.65 -5.15 -10.07
C ARG A 73 -19.33 -5.88 -11.23
N ARG A 74 -20.42 -5.33 -11.77
CA ARG A 74 -21.17 -5.91 -12.89
C ARG A 74 -20.42 -5.84 -14.22
N SER A 75 -19.47 -4.93 -14.38
CA SER A 75 -18.67 -4.80 -15.60
C SER A 75 -17.50 -5.78 -15.68
N LEU A 76 -17.21 -6.54 -14.61
CA LEU A 76 -16.16 -7.56 -14.61
C LEU A 76 -16.57 -8.78 -15.43
N ALA A 77 -15.61 -9.34 -16.16
CA ALA A 77 -15.76 -10.66 -16.76
C ALA A 77 -15.96 -11.72 -15.66
N PRO A 78 -16.84 -12.73 -15.85
CA PRO A 78 -17.09 -13.76 -14.84
C PRO A 78 -15.82 -14.44 -14.35
N GLU A 79 -14.88 -14.76 -15.25
CA GLU A 79 -13.64 -15.45 -14.94
C GLU A 79 -12.72 -14.60 -14.04
N LEU A 80 -12.74 -13.27 -14.22
CA LEU A 80 -11.98 -12.35 -13.37
C LEU A 80 -12.60 -12.25 -11.97
N LEU A 81 -13.93 -12.19 -11.88
CA LEU A 81 -14.63 -12.18 -10.60
C LEU A 81 -14.37 -13.47 -9.81
N ASP A 82 -14.40 -14.62 -10.48
CA ASP A 82 -14.10 -15.92 -9.88
C ASP A 82 -12.65 -15.97 -9.37
N ALA A 83 -11.69 -15.50 -10.16
CA ALA A 83 -10.28 -15.46 -9.77
C ALA A 83 -10.04 -14.60 -8.53
N ILE A 84 -10.63 -13.39 -8.47
CA ILE A 84 -10.53 -12.49 -7.31
C ILE A 84 -11.20 -13.12 -6.08
N THR A 85 -12.37 -13.73 -6.26
CA THR A 85 -13.12 -14.37 -5.16
C THR A 85 -12.36 -15.56 -4.58
N MET A 86 -11.74 -16.38 -5.43
CA MET A 86 -10.88 -17.49 -5.00
C MET A 86 -9.64 -16.98 -4.25
N ALA A 87 -8.98 -15.94 -4.75
CA ALA A 87 -7.85 -15.32 -4.06
C ALA A 87 -8.26 -14.79 -2.67
N ALA A 88 -9.38 -14.08 -2.59
CA ALA A 88 -9.92 -13.56 -1.33
C ALA A 88 -10.20 -14.68 -0.33
N TRP A 89 -10.80 -15.80 -0.77
CA TRP A 89 -11.07 -16.96 0.08
C TRP A 89 -9.78 -17.57 0.63
N ASN A 90 -8.75 -17.76 -0.20
CA ASN A 90 -7.46 -18.30 0.23
C ASN A 90 -6.76 -17.40 1.26
N ILE A 91 -6.73 -16.08 1.00
CA ILE A 91 -6.16 -15.06 1.89
C ILE A 91 -6.90 -15.10 3.23
N GLN A 92 -8.24 -15.05 3.20
CA GLN A 92 -9.07 -15.10 4.40
C GLN A 92 -8.82 -16.38 5.20
N LYS A 93 -8.84 -17.55 4.54
CA LYS A 93 -8.61 -18.85 5.19
C LYS A 93 -7.26 -18.88 5.92
N PHE A 94 -6.20 -18.40 5.27
CA PHE A 94 -4.88 -18.35 5.87
C PHE A 94 -4.81 -17.39 7.06
N HIS A 95 -5.34 -16.17 6.92
CA HIS A 95 -5.29 -15.17 7.99
C HIS A 95 -6.24 -15.48 9.16
N SER A 96 -7.40 -16.10 8.91
CA SER A 96 -8.30 -16.55 9.98
C SER A 96 -7.64 -17.58 10.89
N ALA A 97 -6.75 -18.43 10.35
CA ALA A 97 -5.99 -19.40 11.15
C ALA A 97 -4.91 -18.75 12.04
N GLN A 98 -4.55 -17.48 11.81
CA GLN A 98 -3.57 -16.74 12.60
C GLN A 98 -4.19 -16.06 13.84
N SER A 99 -5.52 -16.06 13.97
CA SER A 99 -6.20 -15.47 15.10
C SER A 99 -5.91 -16.26 16.37
N ARG A 100 -5.08 -15.69 17.27
CA ARG A 100 -4.85 -16.26 18.59
C ARG A 100 -6.08 -16.06 19.46
N GLN A 101 -6.53 -17.13 20.13
CA GLN A 101 -7.43 -16.97 21.27
C GLN A 101 -6.65 -16.29 22.39
N ARG A 102 -7.30 -15.35 23.11
CA ARG A 102 -6.70 -14.77 24.31
C ARG A 102 -6.57 -15.87 25.36
N GLU A 103 -5.35 -16.28 25.64
CA GLU A 103 -5.06 -17.07 26.83
C GLU A 103 -5.05 -16.12 28.03
N TYR A 104 -5.98 -16.32 28.96
CA TYR A 104 -5.97 -15.61 30.23
C TYR A 104 -4.92 -16.27 31.13
N VAL A 105 -3.90 -15.51 31.51
CA VAL A 105 -2.87 -15.93 32.47
C VAL A 105 -3.07 -15.08 33.72
N GLU A 106 -3.43 -15.72 34.84
CA GLU A 106 -3.42 -15.09 36.16
C GLU A 106 -1.95 -14.99 36.63
N THR A 107 -1.54 -13.81 37.07
CA THR A 107 -0.25 -13.52 37.73
C THR A 107 -0.47 -13.04 39.14
#